data_AF-A0A4Y2M633-F1
#
_entry.id   AF-A0A4Y2M633-F1
#
_cell.length_a   1.000
_cell.length_b   1.000
_cell.length_c   1.000
_cell.angle_alpha   90.00
_cell.angle_beta   90.00
_cell.angle_gamma   90.00
#
_symmetry.space_group_name_H-M   'P 1'
#
loop_
_entity.id
_entity.type
_entity.pdbx_description
1 polymer ?
#
loop_
_entity_poly.entity_id
_entity_poly.type
_entity_poly.pdbx_seq_one_letter_code
_entity_poly.pdbx_strand_id
1 'polypeptide(L)'
;MAGRYKVTKNSIRNLIIEHFKDGKSIRTIGKLVKVSHSTVFAIIKRWKLCRTVENALKSGAPHKLTPRNRSFIVHKIKKNPRLSAVKLATELEKRFAIKLNPETVRRVIRSGTTVELPVENFSLMKEQESYV
;
A
#
# COMPACT_ATOMS: atom_id res chain seq x y z
N MET A 1 -20.76 6.22 7.55
CA MET A 1 -21.02 6.85 6.24
C MET A 1 -19.76 7.56 5.77
N ALA A 2 -19.17 7.14 4.64
CA ALA A 2 -18.05 7.87 4.07
C ALA A 2 -18.56 9.18 3.48
N GLY A 3 -18.37 10.30 4.20
CA GLY A 3 -18.58 11.62 3.62
C GLY A 3 -17.75 11.72 2.34
N ARG A 4 -18.40 11.83 1.18
CA ARG A 4 -17.73 12.00 -0.12
C ARG A 4 -17.05 13.36 -0.10
N TYR A 5 -15.76 13.37 0.25
CA TYR A 5 -14.90 14.55 0.12
C TYR A 5 -14.96 15.04 -1.32
N LYS A 6 -15.22 16.34 -1.52
CA LYS A 6 -15.31 16.95 -2.85
C LYS A 6 -13.91 17.01 -3.48
N VAL A 7 -13.61 16.05 -4.35
CA VAL A 7 -12.35 16.00 -5.09
C VAL A 7 -12.54 16.63 -6.46
N THR A 8 -11.67 17.56 -6.82
CA THR A 8 -11.64 18.15 -8.17
C THR A 8 -11.18 17.10 -9.19
N LYS A 9 -11.95 16.94 -10.27
CA LYS A 9 -11.62 16.03 -11.39
C LYS A 9 -10.26 16.39 -12.00
N ASN A 10 -9.50 15.41 -12.47
CA ASN A 10 -8.19 15.63 -13.08
C ASN A 10 -8.28 16.55 -14.33
N SER A 11 -9.35 16.46 -15.12
CA SER A 11 -9.57 17.34 -16.28
C SER A 11 -9.55 18.82 -15.90
N ILE A 12 -10.25 19.19 -14.82
CA ILE A 12 -10.30 20.56 -14.30
C ILE A 12 -8.91 21.01 -13.81
N ARG A 13 -8.15 20.10 -13.18
CA ARG A 13 -6.80 20.39 -12.68
C ARG A 13 -5.80 20.60 -13.83
N ASN A 14 -5.93 19.85 -14.92
CA ASN A 14 -5.13 20.03 -16.13
C ASN A 14 -5.39 21.40 -16.75
N LEU A 15 -6.67 21.79 -16.94
CA LEU A 15 -7.04 23.11 -17.47
C LEU A 15 -6.48 24.26 -16.62
N ILE A 16 -6.49 24.12 -15.29
CA ILE A 16 -5.90 25.11 -14.38
C ILE A 16 -4.40 25.26 -14.63
N ILE A 17 -3.69 24.15 -14.88
CA ILE A 17 -2.23 24.16 -15.10
C ILE A 17 -1.89 24.70 -16.49
N GLU A 18 -2.68 24.37 -17.51
CA GLU A 18 -2.54 24.96 -18.85
C GLU A 18 -2.66 26.48 -18.79
N HIS A 19 -3.73 27.01 -18.20
CA HIS A 19 -3.90 28.45 -18.04
C HIS A 19 -2.86 29.12 -17.14
N PHE A 20 -2.30 28.37 -16.18
CA PHE A 20 -1.17 28.85 -15.39
C PHE A 20 0.11 28.95 -16.22
N LYS A 21 0.36 28.00 -17.13
CA LYS A 21 1.48 28.05 -18.08
C LYS A 21 1.32 29.19 -19.09
N ASP A 22 0.08 29.50 -19.48
CA ASP A 22 -0.26 30.68 -20.31
C ASP A 22 -0.01 32.03 -19.58
N GLY A 23 0.38 32.01 -18.30
CA GLY A 23 0.69 33.22 -17.53
C GLY A 23 -0.54 33.92 -16.92
N LYS A 24 -1.73 33.29 -16.93
CA LYS A 24 -2.94 33.91 -16.38
C LYS A 24 -2.89 34.00 -14.84
N SER A 25 -3.48 35.07 -14.30
CA SER A 25 -3.57 35.25 -12.83
C SER A 25 -4.47 34.19 -12.19
N ILE A 26 -4.18 33.81 -10.94
CA ILE A 26 -4.96 32.83 -10.17
C ILE A 26 -6.45 33.21 -10.09
N ARG A 27 -6.75 34.50 -9.91
CA ARG A 27 -8.13 35.01 -9.83
C ARG A 27 -8.86 34.84 -11.17
N THR A 28 -8.16 35.12 -12.28
CA THR A 28 -8.70 34.95 -13.64
C THR A 28 -8.99 33.47 -13.92
N ILE A 29 -8.06 32.58 -13.57
CA ILE A 29 -8.21 31.13 -13.75
C ILE A 29 -9.42 30.60 -12.95
N GLY A 30 -9.57 31.04 -11.69
CA GLY A 30 -10.71 30.62 -10.86
C GLY A 30 -12.06 31.02 -11.46
N LYS A 31 -12.17 32.23 -12.03
CA LYS A 31 -13.37 32.68 -12.73
C LYS A 31 -13.66 31.86 -13.99
N LEU A 32 -12.63 31.62 -14.83
CA LEU A 32 -12.75 30.85 -16.07
C LEU A 32 -13.20 29.40 -15.81
N VAL A 33 -12.56 28.74 -14.84
CA VAL A 33 -12.77 27.32 -14.54
C VAL A 33 -13.92 27.10 -13.54
N LYS A 34 -14.53 28.17 -13.03
CA LYS A 34 -15.59 28.15 -12.00
C LYS A 34 -15.16 27.40 -10.72
N VAL A 35 -13.93 27.63 -10.29
CA VAL A 35 -13.32 27.06 -9.08
C VAL A 35 -12.85 28.19 -8.17
N SER A 36 -12.93 28.01 -6.85
CA SER A 36 -12.47 29.04 -5.91
C SER A 36 -10.97 29.33 -6.10
N HIS A 37 -10.58 30.59 -5.91
CA HIS A 37 -9.19 31.01 -6.06
C HIS A 37 -8.24 30.25 -5.11
N SER A 38 -8.72 29.85 -3.92
CA SER A 38 -7.97 29.07 -2.94
C SER A 38 -7.66 27.65 -3.43
N THR A 39 -8.61 27.01 -4.11
CA THR A 39 -8.39 25.69 -4.72
C THR A 39 -7.42 25.78 -5.90
N VAL A 40 -7.53 26.82 -6.74
CA VAL A 40 -6.57 27.07 -7.83
C VAL A 40 -5.15 27.25 -7.27
N PHE A 41 -5.00 28.06 -6.23
CA PHE A 41 -3.72 28.25 -5.55
C PHE A 41 -3.15 26.95 -4.99
N ALA A 42 -3.98 26.15 -4.30
CA ALA A 42 -3.56 24.86 -3.74
C ALA A 42 -3.08 23.87 -4.82
N ILE A 43 -3.76 23.82 -5.97
CA ILE A 43 -3.39 22.99 -7.12
C ILE A 43 -2.03 23.44 -7.68
N ILE A 44 -1.86 24.75 -7.93
CA ILE A 44 -0.60 25.30 -8.47
C ILE A 44 0.56 25.07 -7.49
N LYS A 45 0.35 25.33 -6.19
CA LYS A 45 1.35 25.08 -5.14
C LYS A 45 1.80 23.63 -5.14
N ARG A 46 0.85 22.69 -5.20
CA ARG A 46 1.14 21.26 -5.25
C ARG A 46 1.82 20.84 -6.55
N TRP A 47 1.43 21.40 -7.70
CA TRP A 47 2.09 21.13 -8.98
C TRP A 47 3.54 21.62 -8.97
N LYS A 48 3.84 22.79 -8.40
CA LYS A 48 5.22 23.27 -8.25
C LYS A 48 6.08 22.32 -7.41
N LEU A 49 5.51 21.71 -6.38
CA LEU A 49 6.20 20.76 -5.48
C LEU A 49 6.37 19.37 -6.10
N CYS A 50 5.28 18.75 -6.56
CA CYS A 50 5.27 17.34 -6.97
C CYS A 50 5.40 17.14 -8.48
N ARG A 51 5.27 18.20 -9.28
CA ARG A 51 5.22 18.18 -10.77
C ARG A 51 4.11 17.30 -11.37
N THR A 52 3.22 16.76 -10.55
CA THR A 52 2.09 15.93 -10.95
C THR A 52 0.76 16.67 -10.78
N VAL A 53 -0.17 16.40 -11.70
CA VAL A 53 -1.53 16.96 -11.63
C VAL A 53 -2.46 16.05 -10.84
N GLU A 54 -2.19 14.76 -10.88
CA GLU A 54 -3.00 13.73 -10.25
C GLU A 54 -3.07 13.90 -8.73
N ASN A 55 -4.24 13.60 -8.16
CA ASN A 55 -4.37 13.53 -6.71
C ASN A 55 -3.54 12.37 -6.16
N ALA A 56 -2.85 12.61 -5.06
CA ALA A 56 -2.14 11.54 -4.38
C ALA A 56 -3.17 10.55 -3.84
N LEU A 57 -2.86 9.27 -4.01
CA LEU A 57 -3.53 8.22 -3.26
C LEU A 57 -3.33 8.52 -1.77
N LYS A 58 -4.37 8.28 -0.99
CA LYS A 58 -4.26 8.41 0.46
C LYS A 58 -3.29 7.36 0.97
N SER A 59 -2.24 7.80 1.65
CA SER A 59 -1.42 6.88 2.43
C SER A 59 -2.30 6.28 3.53
N GLY A 60 -2.32 4.95 3.60
CA GLY A 60 -2.91 4.25 4.74
C GLY A 60 -2.07 4.42 6.01
N ALA A 61 -2.56 3.87 7.12
CA ALA A 61 -1.77 3.81 8.35
C ALA A 61 -0.48 2.99 8.12
N PRO A 62 0.67 3.43 8.67
CA PRO A 62 1.91 2.69 8.54
C PRO A 62 1.76 1.30 9.16
N HIS A 63 2.34 0.30 8.51
CA HIS A 63 2.31 -1.06 9.02
C HIS A 63 3.29 -1.23 10.17
N LYS A 64 2.90 -2.00 11.20
CA LYS A 64 3.78 -2.38 12.31
C LYS A 64 5.01 -3.18 11.88
N LEU A 65 4.96 -3.83 10.70
CA LEU A 65 6.04 -4.62 10.12
C LEU A 65 6.71 -3.87 8.98
N THR A 66 8.03 -3.78 9.05
CA THR A 66 8.87 -3.26 7.95
C THR A 66 8.94 -4.27 6.79
N PRO A 67 9.35 -3.83 5.58
CA PRO A 67 9.58 -4.74 4.46
C PRO A 67 10.55 -5.89 4.81
N ARG A 68 11.63 -5.59 5.55
CA ARG A 68 12.61 -6.59 6.03
C ARG A 68 11.95 -7.69 6.86
N ASN A 69 11.07 -7.32 7.79
CA ASN A 69 10.40 -8.28 8.66
C ASN A 69 9.42 -9.15 7.86
N ARG A 70 8.73 -8.57 6.86
CA ARG A 70 7.86 -9.32 5.95
C ARG A 70 8.65 -10.32 5.11
N SER A 71 9.78 -9.90 4.53
CA SER A 71 10.66 -10.79 3.77
C SER A 71 11.18 -11.96 4.61
N PHE A 72 11.49 -11.71 5.89
CA PHE A 72 11.90 -12.78 6.80
C PHE A 72 10.79 -13.83 7.02
N ILE A 73 9.54 -13.38 7.21
CA ILE A 73 8.38 -14.29 7.35
C ILE A 73 8.22 -15.14 6.09
N VAL A 74 8.24 -14.51 4.91
CA VAL A 74 8.08 -15.19 3.62
C VAL A 74 9.20 -16.21 3.41
N HIS A 75 10.45 -15.85 3.70
CA HIS A 75 11.59 -16.76 3.56
C HIS A 75 11.47 -17.99 4.47
N LYS A 76 11.08 -17.80 5.74
CA LYS A 76 10.91 -18.91 6.69
C LYS A 76 9.82 -19.88 6.26
N ILE A 77 8.71 -19.38 5.74
CA ILE A 77 7.60 -20.22 5.27
C ILE A 77 7.97 -20.95 3.97
N LYS A 78 8.70 -20.30 3.07
CA LYS A 78 9.23 -20.98 1.87
C LYS A 78 10.16 -22.13 2.25
N LYS A 79 10.98 -21.98 3.29
CA LYS A 79 11.87 -23.05 3.77
C LYS A 79 11.11 -24.17 4.49
N ASN A 80 10.08 -23.85 5.27
CA ASN A 80 9.25 -24.83 5.95
C ASN A 80 7.78 -24.37 5.97
N PRO A 81 6.95 -24.86 5.03
CA PRO A 81 5.56 -24.45 4.87
C PRO A 81 4.66 -24.79 6.06
N ARG A 82 5.00 -25.81 6.86
CA ARG A 82 4.22 -26.26 8.02
C ARG A 82 4.52 -25.45 9.29
N LEU A 83 5.32 -24.38 9.22
CA LEU A 83 5.61 -23.53 10.37
C LEU A 83 4.38 -22.78 10.87
N SER A 84 4.11 -22.92 12.17
CA SER A 84 3.03 -22.20 12.84
C SER A 84 3.32 -20.70 12.95
N ALA A 85 2.28 -19.89 12.71
CA ALA A 85 2.33 -18.43 12.87
C ALA A 85 2.72 -17.99 14.30
N VAL A 86 2.39 -18.79 15.32
CA VAL A 86 2.78 -18.50 16.72
C VAL A 86 4.29 -18.61 16.91
N LYS A 87 4.91 -19.66 16.34
CA LYS A 87 6.37 -19.85 16.38
C LYS A 87 7.11 -18.75 15.62
N LEU A 88 6.55 -18.30 14.50
CA LEU A 88 7.11 -17.17 13.74
C LEU A 88 6.99 -15.84 14.50
N ALA A 89 5.89 -15.61 15.21
CA ALA A 89 5.73 -14.41 16.03
C ALA A 89 6.77 -14.34 17.16
N THR A 90 7.04 -15.46 17.84
CA THR A 90 8.06 -15.50 18.90
C THR A 90 9.48 -15.36 18.35
N GLU A 91 9.77 -15.93 17.17
CA GLU A 91 11.07 -15.73 16.50
C GLU A 91 11.29 -14.28 16.06
N LEU A 92 10.24 -13.62 15.55
CA LEU A 92 10.28 -12.20 15.21
C LEU A 92 10.49 -11.32 16.44
N GLU A 93 9.84 -11.63 17.56
CA GLU A 93 10.02 -10.92 18.82
C GLU A 93 11.46 -11.07 19.33
N LYS A 94 12.02 -12.28 19.31
CA LYS A 94 13.40 -12.53 19.71
C LYS A 94 14.42 -11.80 18.83
N ARG A 95 14.18 -11.74 17.51
CA ARG A 95 15.15 -11.19 16.56
C ARG A 95 15.06 -9.68 16.37
N PHE A 96 13.84 -9.14 16.40
CA PHE A 96 13.56 -7.74 16.08
C PHE A 96 13.03 -6.95 17.29
N ALA A 97 12.82 -7.58 18.44
CA ALA A 97 12.22 -6.97 19.64
C ALA A 97 10.80 -6.39 19.40
N ILE A 98 10.05 -6.97 18.45
CA ILE A 98 8.69 -6.52 18.11
C ILE A 98 7.67 -7.56 18.58
N LYS A 99 6.87 -7.19 19.58
CA LYS A 99 5.72 -8.00 20.01
C LYS A 99 4.60 -7.95 18.98
N LEU A 100 4.24 -9.10 18.42
CA LEU A 100 3.20 -9.22 17.39
C LEU A 100 2.07 -10.15 17.84
N ASN A 101 0.85 -9.87 17.37
CA ASN A 101 -0.22 -10.85 17.43
C ASN A 101 0.02 -11.90 16.33
N PRO A 102 -0.11 -13.20 16.61
CA PRO A 102 -0.04 -14.25 15.58
C PRO A 102 -0.93 -13.98 14.36
N GLU A 103 -2.07 -13.31 14.52
CA GLU A 103 -2.95 -12.93 13.40
C GLU A 103 -2.30 -11.92 12.45
N THR A 104 -1.41 -11.05 12.95
CA THR A 104 -0.62 -10.16 12.11
C THR A 104 0.31 -10.95 11.20
N VAL A 105 0.92 -12.03 11.71
CA VAL A 105 1.74 -12.93 10.90
C VAL A 105 0.86 -13.62 9.86
N ARG A 106 -0.28 -14.20 10.24
CA ARG A 106 -1.21 -14.85 9.29
C ARG A 106 -1.66 -13.93 8.16
N ARG A 107 -1.95 -12.65 8.44
CA ARG A 107 -2.25 -11.64 7.41
C ARG A 107 -1.10 -11.45 6.43
N VAL A 108 0.14 -11.37 6.91
CA VAL A 108 1.32 -11.24 6.05
C VAL A 108 1.46 -12.46 5.14
N ILE A 109 1.26 -13.66 5.69
CA ILE A 109 1.28 -14.91 4.91
C ILE A 109 0.25 -14.81 3.79
N ARG A 110 -1.03 -14.62 4.12
CA ARG A 110 -2.12 -14.51 3.13
C ARG A 110 -1.86 -13.45 2.07
N SER A 111 -1.28 -12.30 2.45
CA SER A 111 -0.96 -11.22 1.50
C SER A 111 0.28 -11.49 0.63
N GLY A 112 1.18 -12.39 1.06
CA GLY A 112 2.45 -12.68 0.40
C GLY A 112 2.45 -13.95 -0.44
N THR A 113 1.41 -14.79 -0.36
CA THR A 113 1.30 -16.10 -1.06
C THR A 113 0.62 -16.00 -2.44
N THR A 114 0.50 -14.83 -3.05
CA THR A 114 -0.02 -14.71 -4.44
C THR A 114 0.98 -15.20 -5.51
N VAL A 115 2.15 -15.73 -5.12
CA VAL A 115 3.05 -16.45 -6.02
C VAL A 115 3.07 -17.93 -5.63
N GLU A 116 2.23 -18.69 -6.34
CA GLU A 116 2.16 -20.14 -6.54
C GLU A 116 2.96 -21.03 -5.56
N LEU A 117 2.24 -21.78 -4.72
CA LEU A 117 2.72 -23.07 -4.22
C LEU A 117 1.85 -24.16 -4.85
N PRO A 118 2.44 -25.16 -5.53
CA PRO A 118 1.67 -26.23 -6.15
C PRO A 118 1.05 -27.08 -5.03
N VAL A 119 -0.28 -27.19 -5.07
CA VAL A 119 -1.11 -27.76 -4.00
C VAL A 119 -1.08 -29.30 -3.99
N GLU A 120 -0.25 -29.95 -4.80
CA GLU A 120 -0.38 -31.37 -5.13
C GLU A 120 0.48 -32.32 -4.29
N ASN A 121 1.44 -31.85 -3.49
CA ASN A 121 2.36 -32.76 -2.78
C ASN A 121 1.92 -33.20 -1.36
N PHE A 122 0.70 -32.90 -0.92
CA PHE A 122 0.27 -33.27 0.44
C PHE A 122 -0.08 -34.75 0.58
N SER A 123 -0.57 -35.41 -0.48
CA SER A 123 -0.93 -36.84 -0.44
C SER A 123 0.29 -37.76 -0.56
N LEU A 124 1.28 -37.40 -1.38
CA LEU A 124 2.47 -38.22 -1.65
C LEU A 124 3.44 -38.35 -0.45
N MET A 125 3.38 -37.44 0.53
CA MET A 125 4.22 -37.55 1.73
C MET A 125 3.65 -38.52 2.79
N LYS A 126 2.35 -38.85 2.75
CA LYS A 126 1.77 -39.80 3.71
C LYS A 126 2.10 -41.26 3.38
N GLU A 127 2.42 -41.57 2.13
CA GLU A 127 2.74 -42.93 1.69
C GLU A 127 4.19 -43.34 2.00
N GLN A 128 5.09 -42.39 2.30
CA GLN A 128 6.48 -42.69 2.65
C GLN A 128 6.71 -42.92 4.14
N GLU A 129 5.77 -42.54 5.01
CA GLU A 129 5.87 -42.73 6.47
C GLU A 129 5.30 -44.09 6.95
N SER A 130 4.79 -44.94 6.04
CA SER A 130 4.23 -46.27 6.38
C SER A 130 5.17 -47.46 6.12
N TYR A 131 6.45 -47.22 5.83
CA TYR A 131 7.45 -48.26 5.51
C TYR A 131 8.73 -48.20 6.38
N VAL A 132 8.63 -47.68 7.61
CA VAL A 132 9.67 -47.85 8.65
C VAL A 132 9.02 -48.17 9.99
#